data_AF-A0A6A4ZN09-F1
#
_entry.id   AF-A0A6A4ZN09-F1
#
_cell.length_a   1.000
_cell.length_b   1.000
_cell.length_c   1.000
_cell.angle_alpha   90.00
_cell.angle_beta   90.00
_cell.angle_gamma   90.00
#
_symmetry.space_group_name_H-M   'P 1'
#
loop_
_entity.id
_entity.type
_entity.pdbx_description
1 polymer ?
#
loop_
_entity_poly.entity_id
_entity_poly.type
_entity_poly.pdbx_seq_one_letter_code
_entity_poly.pdbx_strand_id
1 'polypeptide(L)'
;MMNLPSRGEEVDVSNVEVEVPHQLVINHAEKFSYSSIKMDDNLKQRFVQAYAKTKEFENEDKFEKKDGLFFVKSKDQVWKLHVPNDDYLKSEIISQSHDTSTTAHPGVRRTQLHIAQWYYWSGLNKDVKLYAAACETCARYKSSSAKANGRMIPIESPEECWHTVSMDWLTGSPVSNRKDAIMTCVDKTSKRPTYCATTSNVDALQAAKEFFDAVVRYRGLPAVVISDRDSKFTSEFWQALMKIMGVKHCMTTAGRAQSNGATERQNRTLKDALRSQVPYFSSSNKAIM
;
A
#
# COMPACT_ATOMS: atom_id res chain seq x y z
N MET A 1 38.36 -0.56 11.70
CA MET A 1 37.01 -0.02 11.99
C MET A 1 36.38 0.36 10.67
N MET A 2 35.45 -0.44 10.18
CA MET A 2 34.72 -0.13 8.93
C MET A 2 33.62 0.88 9.26
N ASN A 3 33.71 2.07 8.67
CA ASN A 3 32.67 3.08 8.75
C ASN A 3 31.45 2.59 7.95
N LEU A 4 30.35 2.33 8.65
CA LEU A 4 29.04 2.17 8.03
C LEU A 4 28.58 3.54 7.49
N PRO A 5 28.06 3.62 6.25
CA PRO A 5 27.53 4.86 5.73
C PRO A 5 26.30 5.31 6.52
N SER A 6 26.19 6.63 6.74
CA SER A 6 25.04 7.25 7.37
C SER A 6 23.78 7.05 6.51
N ARG A 7 22.68 6.77 7.19
CA ARG A 7 21.38 6.43 6.58
C ARG A 7 20.75 7.70 6.00
N GLY A 8 21.08 8.05 4.75
CA GLY A 8 20.48 9.20 4.05
C GLY A 8 21.19 9.75 2.81
N GLU A 9 22.37 9.25 2.44
CA GLU A 9 22.98 9.61 1.14
C GLU A 9 22.40 8.73 0.03
N GLU A 10 21.71 9.34 -0.94
CA GLU A 10 21.47 8.71 -2.24
C GLU A 10 22.82 8.52 -2.93
N VAL A 11 23.41 7.34 -2.72
CA VAL A 11 24.51 6.85 -3.56
C VAL A 11 23.92 6.65 -4.95
N ASP A 12 24.52 7.27 -5.96
CA ASP A 12 24.23 6.98 -7.37
C ASP A 12 24.69 5.55 -7.66
N VAL A 13 23.83 4.58 -7.38
CA VAL A 13 24.08 3.16 -7.60
C VAL A 13 23.65 2.82 -9.02
N SER A 14 24.58 2.29 -9.82
CA SER A 14 24.27 1.66 -11.10
C SER A 14 23.23 0.56 -10.88
N ASN A 15 21.98 0.87 -11.20
CA ASN A 15 20.87 -0.09 -11.07
C ASN A 15 20.93 -1.06 -12.25
N VAL A 16 20.98 -2.37 -11.97
CA VAL A 16 20.79 -3.40 -12.99
C VAL A 16 19.32 -3.79 -13.03
N GLU A 17 18.75 -3.78 -14.24
CA GLU A 17 17.44 -4.39 -14.44
C GLU A 17 17.62 -5.90 -14.58
N VAL A 18 17.14 -6.65 -13.59
CA VAL A 18 17.08 -8.11 -13.67
C VAL A 18 15.73 -8.49 -14.22
N GLU A 19 15.70 -8.92 -15.48
CA GLU A 19 14.49 -9.40 -16.14
C GLU A 19 14.01 -10.72 -15.54
N VAL A 20 12.78 -10.69 -15.02
CA VAL A 20 12.05 -11.86 -14.53
C VAL A 20 10.98 -12.25 -15.55
N PRO A 21 11.12 -13.40 -16.24
CA PRO A 21 10.13 -13.79 -17.25
C PRO A 21 8.75 -14.02 -16.63
N HIS A 22 7.71 -13.72 -17.38
CA HIS A 22 6.30 -13.94 -17.07
C HIS A 22 5.66 -14.58 -18.29
N GLN A 23 5.13 -15.80 -18.16
CA GLN A 23 4.43 -16.43 -19.26
C GLN A 23 2.96 -15.98 -19.23
N LEU A 24 2.55 -15.17 -20.20
CA LEU A 24 1.16 -14.76 -20.38
C LEU A 24 0.55 -15.57 -21.53
N VAL A 25 -0.52 -16.32 -21.23
CA VAL A 25 -1.34 -16.92 -22.27
C VAL A 25 -2.47 -15.94 -22.60
N ILE A 26 -2.36 -15.29 -23.75
CA ILE A 26 -3.40 -14.39 -24.27
C ILE A 26 -3.91 -14.99 -25.58
N ASN A 27 -5.21 -15.28 -25.65
CA ASN A 27 -5.87 -15.82 -26.86
C ASN A 27 -5.16 -17.06 -27.44
N HIS A 28 -4.75 -18.02 -26.59
CA HIS A 28 -4.06 -19.26 -26.98
C HIS A 28 -2.67 -19.08 -27.63
N ALA A 29 -2.12 -17.86 -27.67
CA ALA A 29 -0.72 -17.62 -28.00
C ALA A 29 0.09 -17.54 -26.70
N GLU A 30 1.18 -18.32 -26.62
CA GLU A 30 2.19 -18.14 -25.59
C GLU A 30 2.97 -16.86 -25.87
N LYS A 31 2.72 -15.80 -25.09
CA LYS A 31 3.54 -14.59 -25.11
C LYS A 31 4.34 -14.52 -23.81
N PHE A 32 5.65 -14.33 -23.92
CA PHE A 32 6.49 -13.99 -22.77
C PHE A 32 6.43 -12.48 -22.57
N SER A 33 5.96 -12.03 -21.40
CA SER A 33 6.27 -10.69 -20.89
C SER A 33 7.43 -10.82 -19.92
N TYR A 34 8.23 -9.78 -19.75
CA TYR A 34 9.29 -9.75 -18.74
C TYR A 34 8.96 -8.65 -17.75
N SER A 35 9.12 -8.94 -16.47
CA SER A 35 8.97 -7.96 -15.41
C SER A 35 10.34 -7.77 -14.77
N SER A 36 10.83 -6.54 -14.62
CA SER A 36 12.18 -6.30 -14.10
C SER A 36 12.16 -6.11 -12.58
N ILE A 37 13.05 -6.83 -11.88
CA ILE A 37 13.46 -6.47 -10.52
C ILE A 37 14.60 -5.47 -10.69
N LYS A 38 14.41 -4.25 -10.18
CA LYS A 38 15.53 -3.32 -10.02
C LYS A 38 16.39 -3.82 -8.88
N MET A 39 17.62 -4.20 -9.20
CA MET A 39 18.59 -4.70 -8.25
C MET A 39 19.93 -4.04 -8.55
N ASP A 40 20.55 -3.42 -7.55
CA ASP A 40 21.91 -2.91 -7.73
C ASP A 40 22.92 -4.05 -7.86
N ASP A 41 24.09 -3.75 -8.43
CA ASP A 41 25.16 -4.71 -8.66
C ASP A 41 25.65 -5.38 -7.37
N ASN A 42 25.66 -4.66 -6.24
CA ASN A 42 26.12 -5.18 -4.96
C ASN A 42 25.17 -6.25 -4.44
N LEU A 43 23.87 -5.99 -4.48
CA LEU A 43 22.83 -6.91 -4.10
C LEU A 43 22.86 -8.15 -4.99
N LYS A 44 23.03 -7.99 -6.31
CA LYS A 44 23.22 -9.12 -7.23
C LYS A 44 24.41 -10.00 -6.85
N GLN A 45 25.56 -9.40 -6.56
CA GLN A 45 26.75 -10.14 -6.13
C GLN A 45 26.52 -10.90 -4.83
N ARG A 46 25.81 -10.30 -3.87
CA ARG A 46 25.47 -10.95 -2.61
C ARG A 46 24.56 -12.16 -2.80
N PHE A 47 23.60 -12.09 -3.71
CA PHE A 47 22.80 -13.25 -4.11
C PHE A 47 23.68 -14.37 -4.67
N VAL A 48 24.56 -14.06 -5.64
CA VAL A 48 25.46 -15.06 -6.24
C VAL A 48 26.38 -15.71 -5.20
N GLN A 49 26.95 -14.91 -4.30
CA GLN A 49 27.78 -15.41 -3.20
C GLN A 49 26.98 -16.28 -2.21
N ALA A 50 25.74 -15.91 -1.92
CA ALA A 50 24.89 -16.69 -1.03
C ALA A 50 24.49 -18.03 -1.67
N TYR A 51 24.17 -18.07 -2.96
CA TYR A 51 23.90 -19.32 -3.67
C TYR A 51 25.08 -20.29 -3.59
N ALA A 52 26.32 -19.80 -3.76
CA ALA A 52 27.52 -20.63 -3.70
C ALA A 52 27.77 -21.28 -2.32
N LYS A 53 27.20 -20.71 -1.24
CA LYS A 53 27.33 -21.22 0.14
C LYS A 53 26.30 -22.27 0.50
N THR A 54 25.25 -22.42 -0.31
CA THR A 54 24.08 -23.25 0.01
C THR A 54 23.92 -24.37 -0.99
N LYS A 55 23.72 -25.60 -0.50
CA LYS A 55 23.44 -26.76 -1.36
C LYS A 55 22.01 -26.79 -1.92
N GLU A 56 21.18 -25.82 -1.55
CA GLU A 56 19.76 -25.72 -1.93
C GLU A 56 19.55 -25.66 -3.46
N PHE A 57 20.54 -25.15 -4.19
CA PHE A 57 20.48 -24.90 -5.63
C PHE A 57 21.24 -25.94 -6.47
N GLU A 58 21.69 -27.05 -5.87
CA GLU A 58 22.36 -28.14 -6.59
C GLU A 58 21.40 -28.96 -7.48
N ASN A 59 20.09 -28.91 -7.19
CA ASN A 59 19.07 -29.58 -7.99
C ASN A 59 18.50 -28.64 -9.06
N GLU A 60 19.10 -28.69 -10.26
CA GLU A 60 18.76 -27.81 -11.38
C GLU A 60 17.34 -28.01 -11.92
N ASP A 61 16.72 -29.20 -11.74
CA ASP A 61 15.38 -29.49 -12.29
C ASP A 61 14.27 -28.64 -11.66
N LYS A 62 14.54 -28.01 -10.50
CA LYS A 62 13.57 -27.19 -9.77
C LYS A 62 13.70 -25.69 -10.06
N PHE A 63 14.82 -25.25 -10.64
CA PHE A 63 15.17 -23.83 -10.75
C PHE A 63 15.66 -23.49 -12.15
N GLU A 64 15.20 -22.36 -12.69
CA GLU A 64 15.80 -21.81 -13.91
C GLU A 64 16.92 -20.84 -13.53
N LYS A 65 18.12 -21.03 -14.08
CA LYS A 65 19.27 -20.17 -13.83
C LYS A 65 19.45 -19.17 -14.97
N LYS A 66 19.36 -17.87 -14.67
CA LYS A 66 19.61 -16.78 -15.63
C LYS A 66 20.50 -15.72 -14.97
N ASP A 67 21.57 -15.31 -15.66
CA ASP A 67 22.52 -14.29 -15.19
C ASP A 67 23.10 -14.51 -13.78
N GLY A 68 23.29 -15.79 -13.41
CA GLY A 68 23.80 -16.19 -12.09
C GLY A 68 22.74 -16.23 -10.97
N LEU A 69 21.47 -15.97 -11.30
CA LEU A 69 20.35 -15.97 -10.37
C LEU A 69 19.42 -17.16 -10.61
N PHE A 70 18.80 -17.66 -9.55
CA PHE A 70 17.87 -18.79 -9.62
C PHE A 70 16.42 -18.32 -9.52
N PHE A 71 15.57 -18.82 -10.42
CA PHE A 71 14.16 -18.50 -10.51
C PHE A 71 13.31 -19.74 -10.31
N VAL A 72 12.17 -19.58 -9.63
CA VAL A 72 11.15 -20.63 -9.49
C VAL A 72 9.91 -20.23 -10.26
N LYS A 73 9.40 -21.16 -11.07
CA LYS A 73 8.07 -21.05 -11.67
C LYS A 73 7.01 -21.29 -10.60
N SER A 74 6.33 -20.22 -10.21
CA SER A 74 5.24 -20.30 -9.24
C SER A 74 3.96 -20.82 -9.90
N LYS A 75 3.01 -21.31 -9.10
CA LYS A 75 1.75 -21.92 -9.57
C LYS A 75 0.88 -20.97 -10.40
N ASP A 76 1.06 -19.67 -10.19
CA ASP A 76 0.46 -18.55 -10.93
C ASP A 76 1.14 -18.29 -12.29
N GLN A 77 2.03 -19.18 -12.76
CA GLN A 77 2.79 -19.08 -14.03
C GLN A 77 3.75 -17.87 -14.08
N VAL A 78 4.03 -17.26 -12.94
CA VAL A 78 4.99 -16.16 -12.79
C VAL A 78 6.32 -16.72 -12.27
N TRP A 79 7.43 -16.33 -12.90
CA TRP A 79 8.74 -16.62 -12.35
C TRP A 79 9.05 -15.68 -11.20
N LYS A 80 9.69 -16.21 -10.15
CA LYS A 80 10.06 -15.45 -8.96
C LYS A 80 11.51 -15.72 -8.63
N LEU A 81 12.25 -14.68 -8.28
CA LEU A 81 13.65 -14.77 -7.84
C LEU A 81 13.70 -15.53 -6.53
N HIS A 82 14.42 -16.66 -6.51
CA HIS A 82 14.54 -17.48 -5.32
C HIS A 82 15.55 -16.86 -4.35
N VAL A 83 15.10 -16.45 -3.18
CA VAL A 83 15.99 -15.90 -2.15
C VAL A 83 16.67 -17.07 -1.45
N PRO A 84 18.01 -17.10 -1.38
CA PRO A 84 18.74 -18.15 -0.66
C PRO A 84 18.41 -18.13 0.82
N ASN A 85 18.71 -19.22 1.52
CA ASN A 85 18.56 -19.27 2.98
C ASN A 85 19.62 -18.44 3.71
N ASP A 86 19.56 -17.12 3.52
CA ASP A 86 20.42 -16.10 4.10
C ASP A 86 19.54 -15.07 4.84
N ASP A 87 19.68 -15.00 6.15
CA ASP A 87 18.83 -14.17 7.01
C ASP A 87 19.01 -12.67 6.73
N TYR A 88 20.20 -12.25 6.28
CA TYR A 88 20.49 -10.85 5.99
C TYR A 88 19.78 -10.40 4.71
N LEU A 89 19.87 -11.19 3.63
CA LEU A 89 19.14 -10.94 2.38
C LEU A 89 17.62 -10.95 2.59
N LYS A 90 17.10 -11.95 3.32
CA LYS A 90 15.67 -12.00 3.64
C LYS A 90 15.22 -10.78 4.42
N SER A 91 15.97 -10.38 5.45
CA SER A 91 15.64 -9.23 6.29
C SER A 91 15.68 -7.93 5.49
N GLU A 92 16.62 -7.78 4.58
CA GLU A 92 16.72 -6.61 3.70
C GLU A 92 15.54 -6.51 2.73
N ILE A 93 15.14 -7.61 2.09
CA ILE A 93 13.97 -7.63 1.19
C ILE A 93 12.69 -7.32 1.98
N ILE A 94 12.56 -7.87 3.19
CA ILE A 94 11.42 -7.57 4.06
C ILE A 94 11.44 -6.09 4.46
N SER A 95 12.59 -5.53 4.83
CA SER A 95 12.72 -4.13 5.24
C SER A 95 12.38 -3.17 4.09
N GLN A 96 12.81 -3.46 2.86
CA GLN A 96 12.42 -2.67 1.68
C GLN A 96 10.91 -2.69 1.44
N SER A 97 10.26 -3.83 1.71
CA SER A 97 8.80 -3.95 1.56
C SER A 97 8.01 -3.45 2.77
N HIS A 98 8.67 -3.22 3.92
CA HIS A 98 8.02 -2.88 5.18
C HIS A 98 8.32 -1.46 5.67
N ASP A 99 9.58 -1.06 5.68
CA ASP A 99 10.09 0.10 6.42
C ASP A 99 10.23 1.36 5.58
N THR A 100 10.12 1.27 4.25
CA THR A 100 10.25 2.44 3.39
C THR A 100 9.10 3.43 3.61
N SER A 101 9.38 4.70 3.37
CA SER A 101 8.39 5.76 3.53
C SER A 101 7.17 5.59 2.62
N THR A 102 7.38 4.98 1.45
CA THR A 102 6.33 4.72 0.45
C THR A 102 5.48 3.49 0.80
N THR A 103 6.06 2.43 1.38
CA THR A 103 5.31 1.24 1.82
C THR A 103 4.61 1.44 3.16
N ALA A 104 5.15 2.34 3.98
CA ALA A 104 4.56 2.86 5.21
C ALA A 104 4.11 1.79 6.22
N HIS A 105 4.99 0.84 6.52
CA HIS A 105 4.75 -0.24 7.48
C HIS A 105 3.41 -0.95 7.22
N PRO A 106 3.25 -1.67 6.09
CA PRO A 106 2.05 -2.44 5.84
C PRO A 106 1.88 -3.56 6.88
N GLY A 107 0.65 -4.09 7.01
CA GLY A 107 0.42 -5.31 7.79
C GLY A 107 1.01 -6.54 7.11
N VAL A 108 1.24 -7.61 7.89
CA VAL A 108 1.88 -8.88 7.44
C VAL A 108 1.43 -9.33 6.06
N ARG A 109 0.12 -9.42 5.81
CA ARG A 109 -0.41 -9.90 4.52
C ARG A 109 -0.03 -8.98 3.36
N ARG A 110 -0.08 -7.66 3.54
CA ARG A 110 0.27 -6.70 2.48
C ARG A 110 1.77 -6.74 2.20
N THR A 111 2.60 -6.81 3.24
CA THR A 111 4.07 -6.99 3.10
C THR A 111 4.38 -8.29 2.35
N GLN A 112 3.76 -9.41 2.75
CA GLN A 112 3.94 -10.70 2.09
C GLN A 112 3.55 -10.64 0.61
N LEU A 113 2.38 -10.07 0.30
CA LEU A 113 1.91 -9.97 -1.09
C LEU A 113 2.82 -9.08 -1.94
N HIS A 114 3.36 -8.01 -1.37
CA HIS A 114 4.32 -7.14 -2.06
C HIS A 114 5.61 -7.90 -2.43
N ILE A 115 6.17 -8.65 -1.47
CA ILE A 115 7.38 -9.45 -1.68
C ILE A 115 7.11 -10.60 -2.68
N ALA A 116 5.99 -11.30 -2.52
CA ALA A 116 5.65 -12.50 -3.30
C ALA A 116 5.33 -12.22 -4.78
N GLN A 117 5.27 -10.95 -5.19
CA GLN A 117 5.22 -10.57 -6.60
C GLN A 117 6.53 -10.93 -7.31
N TRP A 118 7.67 -10.77 -6.62
CA TRP A 118 9.00 -10.77 -7.21
C TRP A 118 9.89 -11.88 -6.66
N TYR A 119 9.75 -12.18 -5.38
CA TYR A 119 10.63 -13.06 -4.64
C TYR A 119 9.91 -14.30 -4.14
N TYR A 120 10.67 -15.37 -3.95
CA TYR A 120 10.20 -16.61 -3.35
C TYR A 120 11.26 -17.18 -2.40
N TRP A 121 10.83 -17.68 -1.25
CA TRP A 121 11.60 -18.61 -0.42
C TRP A 121 10.66 -19.41 0.48
N SER A 122 11.13 -20.58 0.93
CA SER A 122 10.41 -21.36 1.92
C SER A 122 10.34 -20.62 3.25
N GLY A 123 9.12 -20.39 3.77
CA GLY A 123 8.94 -19.71 5.05
C GLY A 123 8.69 -18.21 4.98
N LEU A 124 8.56 -17.59 3.79
CA LEU A 124 8.26 -16.15 3.61
C LEU A 124 7.22 -15.60 4.60
N ASN A 125 6.08 -16.29 4.76
CA ASN A 125 5.02 -15.84 5.69
C ASN A 125 5.49 -15.84 7.16
N LYS A 126 6.28 -16.84 7.57
CA LYS A 126 6.82 -16.92 8.93
C LYS A 126 7.80 -15.77 9.17
N ASP A 127 8.70 -15.53 8.23
CA ASP A 127 9.74 -14.50 8.36
C ASP A 127 9.12 -13.09 8.38
N VAL A 128 8.15 -12.81 7.51
CA VAL A 128 7.42 -11.54 7.51
C VAL A 128 6.64 -11.33 8.82
N LYS A 129 6.05 -12.39 9.39
CA LYS A 129 5.38 -12.31 10.69
C LYS A 129 6.35 -11.97 11.82
N LEU A 130 7.50 -12.64 11.87
CA LEU A 130 8.53 -12.40 12.87
C LEU A 130 9.08 -10.98 12.75
N TYR A 131 9.39 -10.54 11.53
CA TYR A 131 9.88 -9.19 11.27
C TYR A 131 8.87 -8.12 11.69
N ALA A 132 7.61 -8.24 11.25
CA ALA A 132 6.57 -7.28 11.60
C ALA A 132 6.26 -7.24 13.10
N ALA A 133 6.42 -8.37 13.81
CA ALA A 133 6.27 -8.44 15.26
C ALA A 133 7.44 -7.78 16.01
N ALA A 134 8.65 -7.86 15.46
CA ALA A 134 9.85 -7.21 16.01
C ALA A 134 9.96 -5.72 15.64
N CYS A 135 9.16 -5.22 14.70
CA CYS A 135 9.18 -3.83 14.27
C CYS A 135 8.68 -2.89 15.39
N GLU A 136 9.61 -2.13 15.97
CA GLU A 136 9.32 -1.16 17.04
C GLU A 136 8.27 -0.12 16.63
N THR A 137 8.39 0.41 15.41
CA THR A 137 7.44 1.38 14.84
C THR A 137 6.03 0.81 14.77
N CYS A 138 5.88 -0.44 14.33
CA CYS A 138 4.59 -1.11 14.31
C CYS A 138 4.05 -1.32 15.73
N ALA A 139 4.87 -1.79 16.65
CA ALA A 139 4.48 -2.04 18.04
C ALA A 139 4.03 -0.75 18.75
N ARG A 140 4.67 0.38 18.46
CA ARG A 140 4.39 1.69 19.06
C ARG A 140 3.11 2.35 18.51
N TYR A 141 2.89 2.29 17.20
CA TYR A 141 1.86 3.12 16.53
C TYR A 141 0.62 2.36 16.05
N LYS A 142 0.70 1.04 15.83
CA LYS A 142 -0.45 0.29 15.32
C LYS A 142 -1.37 -0.15 16.44
N SER A 143 -2.66 0.09 16.25
CA SER A 143 -3.70 -0.37 17.17
C SER A 143 -3.87 -1.89 17.14
N SER A 144 -4.04 -2.52 18.31
CA SER A 144 -4.35 -3.95 18.39
C SER A 144 -5.80 -4.20 17.94
N SER A 145 -6.01 -5.26 17.16
CA SER A 145 -7.34 -5.64 16.65
C SER A 145 -8.07 -6.65 17.55
N ALA A 146 -7.70 -6.74 18.83
CA ALA A 146 -8.13 -7.80 19.73
C ALA A 146 -9.63 -7.80 20.09
N LYS A 147 -10.39 -6.75 19.76
CA LYS A 147 -11.84 -6.74 19.99
C LYS A 147 -12.55 -7.54 18.90
N ALA A 148 -13.45 -8.43 19.32
CA ALA A 148 -14.35 -9.13 18.41
C ALA A 148 -15.08 -8.12 17.52
N ASN A 149 -14.97 -8.30 16.20
CA ASN A 149 -15.71 -7.46 15.26
C ASN A 149 -17.21 -7.69 15.52
N GLY A 150 -17.94 -6.63 15.85
CA GLY A 150 -19.41 -6.69 15.94
C GLY A 150 -20.02 -7.16 14.61
N ARG A 151 -21.27 -7.66 14.65
CA ARG A 151 -21.99 -8.08 13.44
C ARG A 151 -22.10 -6.90 12.47
N MET A 152 -21.39 -6.98 11.34
CA MET A 152 -21.52 -5.99 10.25
C MET A 152 -22.78 -6.31 9.46
N ILE A 153 -23.65 -5.32 9.28
CA ILE A 153 -24.72 -5.38 8.29
C ILE A 153 -24.08 -4.92 6.96
N PRO A 154 -23.90 -5.81 5.97
CA PRO A 154 -23.33 -5.42 4.69
C PRO A 154 -24.29 -4.48 3.97
N ILE A 155 -23.75 -3.39 3.41
CA ILE A 155 -24.41 -2.73 2.29
C ILE A 155 -24.25 -3.67 1.09
N GLU A 156 -25.30 -3.86 0.29
CA GLU A 156 -25.19 -4.55 -0.99
C GLU A 156 -24.04 -3.95 -1.79
N SER A 157 -23.11 -4.80 -2.22
CA SER A 157 -21.97 -4.33 -3.01
C SER A 157 -22.53 -3.86 -4.36
N PRO A 158 -22.15 -2.67 -4.84
CA PRO A 158 -22.48 -2.27 -6.19
C PRO A 158 -21.87 -3.26 -7.18
N GLU A 159 -22.51 -3.42 -8.33
CA GLU A 159 -22.04 -4.30 -9.41
C GLU A 159 -20.83 -3.71 -10.14
N GLU A 160 -20.71 -2.38 -10.14
CA GLU A 160 -19.67 -1.66 -10.87
C GLU A 160 -18.71 -0.92 -9.93
N CYS A 161 -17.44 -0.85 -10.33
CA CYS A 161 -16.44 -0.01 -9.65
C CYS A 161 -16.82 1.46 -9.79
N TRP A 162 -16.62 2.24 -8.72
CA TRP A 162 -16.90 3.67 -8.65
C TRP A 162 -18.39 4.05 -8.76
N HIS A 163 -19.31 3.09 -8.80
CA HIS A 163 -20.75 3.36 -8.71
C HIS A 163 -21.12 3.99 -7.35
N THR A 164 -20.65 3.39 -6.25
CA THR A 164 -20.88 3.89 -4.90
C THR A 164 -19.56 4.24 -4.24
N VAL A 165 -19.39 5.51 -3.88
CA VAL A 165 -18.20 6.03 -3.21
C VAL A 165 -18.56 6.47 -1.81
N SER A 166 -17.81 5.99 -0.81
CA SER A 166 -17.88 6.55 0.53
C SER A 166 -16.84 7.64 0.71
N MET A 167 -17.19 8.71 1.40
CA MET A 167 -16.35 9.87 1.65
C MET A 167 -16.26 10.18 3.15
N ASP A 168 -15.08 10.61 3.60
CA ASP A 168 -14.80 10.98 4.99
C ASP A 168 -13.78 12.14 5.03
N TRP A 169 -13.84 12.98 6.06
CA TRP A 169 -12.90 14.07 6.30
C TRP A 169 -12.04 13.77 7.52
N LEU A 170 -10.79 13.38 7.27
CA LEU A 170 -9.85 13.07 8.34
C LEU A 170 -9.16 14.36 8.81
N THR A 171 -9.69 14.95 9.88
CA THR A 171 -9.13 16.14 10.53
C THR A 171 -8.16 15.78 11.66
N GLY A 172 -7.45 16.79 12.18
CA GLY A 172 -6.53 16.65 13.32
C GLY A 172 -5.18 16.03 12.96
N SER A 173 -4.79 16.10 11.68
CA SER A 173 -3.44 15.74 11.26
C SER A 173 -2.49 16.90 11.54
N PRO A 174 -1.19 16.65 11.82
CA PRO A 174 -0.19 17.72 11.86
C PRO A 174 -0.20 18.52 10.55
N VAL A 175 0.01 19.83 10.65
CA VAL A 175 0.07 20.70 9.46
C VAL A 175 1.27 20.31 8.60
N SER A 176 1.02 19.98 7.34
CA SER A 176 2.04 19.72 6.33
C SER A 176 1.70 20.49 5.07
N ASN A 177 2.62 21.31 4.54
CA ASN A 177 2.39 22.15 3.37
C ASN A 177 1.10 23.01 3.45
N ARG A 178 0.80 23.55 4.65
CA ARG A 178 -0.42 24.31 4.97
C ARG A 178 -1.73 23.51 4.87
N LYS A 179 -1.66 22.18 4.93
CA LYS A 179 -2.80 21.25 4.95
C LYS A 179 -2.82 20.49 6.29
N ASP A 180 -3.98 20.37 6.91
CA ASP A 180 -4.18 19.74 8.23
C ASP A 180 -5.28 18.65 8.22
N ALA A 181 -5.84 18.38 7.04
CA ALA A 181 -6.87 17.37 6.85
C ALA A 181 -6.64 16.57 5.56
N ILE A 182 -7.31 15.42 5.47
CA ILE A 182 -7.32 14.59 4.27
C ILE A 182 -8.77 14.20 3.96
N MET A 183 -9.27 14.56 2.79
CA MET A 183 -10.50 13.98 2.26
C MET A 183 -10.19 12.58 1.73
N THR A 184 -10.90 11.56 2.22
CA THR A 184 -10.79 10.20 1.71
C THR A 184 -12.04 9.83 0.94
N CYS A 185 -11.86 9.18 -0.21
CA CYS A 185 -12.92 8.66 -1.05
C CYS A 185 -12.61 7.20 -1.36
N VAL A 186 -13.48 6.27 -0.95
CA VAL A 186 -13.26 4.83 -1.12
C VAL A 186 -14.38 4.24 -1.96
N ASP A 187 -14.01 3.60 -3.05
CA ASP A 187 -14.94 2.82 -3.87
C ASP A 187 -15.45 1.60 -3.08
N LYS A 188 -16.77 1.43 -2.99
CA LYS A 188 -17.38 0.34 -2.22
C LYS A 188 -17.25 -1.00 -2.93
N THR A 189 -16.95 -1.05 -4.23
CA THR A 189 -16.77 -2.31 -4.97
C THR A 189 -15.32 -2.78 -4.87
N SER A 190 -14.37 -2.07 -5.48
CA SER A 190 -12.95 -2.44 -5.51
C SER A 190 -12.20 -2.22 -4.19
N LYS A 191 -12.79 -1.47 -3.24
CA LYS A 191 -12.14 -1.00 -2.01
C LYS A 191 -10.97 -0.05 -2.26
N ARG A 192 -10.83 0.49 -3.48
CA ARG A 192 -9.73 1.38 -3.85
C ARG A 192 -9.94 2.76 -3.22
N PRO A 193 -8.97 3.26 -2.44
CA PRO A 193 -9.03 4.61 -1.90
C PRO A 193 -8.52 5.67 -2.89
N THR A 194 -8.96 6.89 -2.66
CA THR A 194 -8.42 8.13 -3.20
C THR A 194 -8.28 9.10 -2.03
N TYR A 195 -7.14 9.78 -1.94
CA TYR A 195 -6.84 10.71 -0.87
C TYR A 195 -6.51 12.08 -1.46
N CYS A 196 -7.08 13.12 -0.87
CA CYS A 196 -6.81 14.51 -1.24
C CYS A 196 -6.37 15.28 0.02
N ALA A 197 -5.16 15.82 0.01
CA ALA A 197 -4.65 16.64 1.10
C ALA A 197 -5.34 18.01 1.08
N THR A 198 -5.91 18.41 2.22
CA THR A 198 -6.84 19.54 2.32
C THR A 198 -6.76 20.22 3.70
N THR A 199 -7.59 21.22 3.94
CA THR A 199 -7.71 21.85 5.25
C THR A 199 -9.02 21.47 5.95
N SER A 200 -9.01 21.48 7.27
CA SER A 200 -10.18 21.24 8.11
C SER A 200 -11.26 22.31 7.88
N ASN A 201 -10.83 23.52 7.54
CA ASN A 201 -11.66 24.71 7.37
C ASN A 201 -12.14 24.97 5.93
N VAL A 202 -12.01 24.01 5.00
CA VAL A 202 -12.59 24.21 3.66
C VAL A 202 -14.10 24.37 3.75
N ASP A 203 -14.62 25.28 2.92
CA ASP A 203 -16.05 25.44 2.69
C ASP A 203 -16.60 24.37 1.74
N ALA A 204 -17.92 24.39 1.52
CA ALA A 204 -18.59 23.41 0.67
C ALA A 204 -18.18 23.51 -0.81
N LEU A 205 -17.85 24.72 -1.29
CA LEU A 205 -17.43 24.95 -2.67
C LEU A 205 -16.05 24.32 -2.93
N GLN A 206 -15.11 24.57 -2.03
CA GLN A 206 -13.77 23.99 -2.09
C GLN A 206 -13.82 22.47 -1.90
N ALA A 207 -14.67 21.97 -0.99
CA ALA A 207 -14.89 20.52 -0.84
C ALA A 207 -15.42 19.88 -2.13
N ALA A 208 -16.36 20.52 -2.84
CA ALA A 208 -16.86 20.03 -4.13
C ALA A 208 -15.78 20.01 -5.22
N LYS A 209 -14.95 21.05 -5.27
CA LYS A 209 -13.80 21.09 -6.18
C LYS A 209 -12.84 19.95 -5.90
N GLU A 210 -12.49 19.72 -4.63
CA GLU A 210 -11.59 18.63 -4.23
C GLU A 210 -12.18 17.26 -4.57
N PHE A 211 -13.48 17.06 -4.35
CA PHE A 211 -14.17 15.84 -4.76
C PHE A 211 -14.12 15.63 -6.27
N PHE A 212 -14.35 16.69 -7.06
CA PHE A 212 -14.27 16.64 -8.51
C PHE A 212 -12.85 16.25 -8.98
N ASP A 213 -11.84 16.96 -8.49
CA ASP A 213 -10.45 16.74 -8.88
C ASP A 213 -9.94 15.36 -8.45
N ALA A 214 -10.35 14.89 -7.27
CA ALA A 214 -9.93 13.60 -6.75
C ALA A 214 -10.67 12.44 -7.41
N VAL A 215 -11.99 12.53 -7.58
CA VAL A 215 -12.83 11.40 -8.01
C VAL A 215 -13.31 11.58 -9.44
N VAL A 216 -14.14 12.59 -9.67
CA VAL A 216 -14.92 12.74 -10.91
C VAL A 216 -14.01 12.84 -12.14
N ARG A 217 -12.94 13.63 -12.05
CA ARG A 217 -11.98 13.84 -13.14
C ARG A 217 -11.37 12.55 -13.68
N TYR A 218 -11.11 11.57 -12.82
CA TYR A 218 -10.36 10.36 -13.19
C TYR A 218 -11.22 9.10 -13.31
N ARG A 219 -12.37 9.07 -12.63
CA ARG A 219 -13.21 7.87 -12.49
C ARG A 219 -14.63 8.07 -13.01
N GLY A 220 -14.98 9.29 -13.40
CA GLY A 220 -16.34 9.66 -13.71
C GLY A 220 -17.19 9.92 -12.47
N LEU A 221 -18.44 10.28 -12.72
CA LEU A 221 -19.40 10.64 -11.69
C LEU A 221 -19.99 9.38 -11.03
N PRO A 222 -19.86 9.17 -9.71
CA PRO A 222 -20.53 8.06 -9.04
C PRO A 222 -22.05 8.26 -9.02
N ALA A 223 -22.79 7.15 -9.06
CA ALA A 223 -24.25 7.19 -8.89
C ALA A 223 -24.66 7.46 -7.43
N VAL A 224 -23.85 7.01 -6.47
CA VAL A 224 -24.14 7.14 -5.03
C VAL A 224 -22.91 7.64 -4.28
N VAL A 225 -23.09 8.66 -3.44
CA VAL A 225 -22.08 9.12 -2.48
C VAL A 225 -22.57 8.85 -1.07
N ILE A 226 -21.75 8.20 -0.24
CA ILE A 226 -22.04 7.93 1.17
C ILE A 226 -21.07 8.75 2.03
N SER A 227 -21.56 9.68 2.84
CA SER A 227 -20.71 10.44 3.77
C SER A 227 -21.16 10.28 5.23
N ASP A 228 -20.38 10.83 6.15
CA ASP A 228 -20.88 11.18 7.47
C ASP A 228 -21.75 12.45 7.41
N ARG A 229 -22.04 13.03 8.57
CA ARG A 229 -22.86 14.25 8.70
C ARG A 229 -22.01 15.50 8.91
N ASP A 230 -20.77 15.53 8.41
CA ASP A 230 -19.96 16.75 8.43
C ASP A 230 -20.74 17.92 7.79
N SER A 231 -20.54 19.14 8.32
CA SER A 231 -21.26 20.33 7.86
C SER A 231 -21.03 20.63 6.38
N LYS A 232 -19.89 20.21 5.83
CA LYS A 232 -19.57 20.33 4.39
C LYS A 232 -20.57 19.55 3.54
N PHE A 233 -20.91 18.34 3.95
CA PHE A 233 -21.79 17.44 3.20
C PHE A 233 -23.28 17.67 3.47
N THR A 234 -23.61 18.33 4.58
CA THR A 234 -24.99 18.70 4.92
C THR A 234 -25.38 20.08 4.38
N SER A 235 -24.43 20.87 3.88
CA SER A 235 -24.68 22.21 3.33
C SER A 235 -25.69 22.22 2.17
N GLU A 236 -26.45 23.32 2.04
CA GLU A 236 -27.40 23.51 0.94
C GLU A 236 -26.72 23.44 -0.42
N PHE A 237 -25.51 24.02 -0.53
CA PHE A 237 -24.71 23.95 -1.74
C PHE A 237 -24.40 22.50 -2.14
N TRP A 238 -23.93 21.67 -1.21
CA TRP A 238 -23.60 20.28 -1.50
C TRP A 238 -24.83 19.47 -1.94
N GLN A 239 -25.96 19.65 -1.24
CA GLN A 239 -27.21 18.99 -1.60
C GLN A 239 -27.70 19.41 -3.00
N ALA A 240 -27.65 20.70 -3.30
CA ALA A 240 -28.01 21.23 -4.61
C ALA A 240 -27.09 20.69 -5.71
N LEU A 241 -25.78 20.65 -5.46
CA LEU A 241 -24.80 20.11 -6.39
C LEU A 241 -25.06 18.63 -6.70
N MET A 242 -25.24 17.79 -5.68
CA MET A 242 -25.56 16.37 -5.86
C MET A 242 -26.86 16.18 -6.67
N LYS A 243 -27.88 17.00 -6.40
CA LYS A 243 -29.15 16.98 -7.14
C LYS A 243 -28.97 17.35 -8.62
N ILE A 244 -28.21 18.41 -8.92
CA ILE A 244 -27.92 18.83 -10.31
C ILE A 244 -27.15 17.73 -11.05
N MET A 245 -26.20 17.08 -10.37
CA MET A 245 -25.41 16.00 -10.96
C MET A 245 -26.19 14.68 -11.07
N GLY A 246 -27.37 14.57 -10.49
CA GLY A 246 -28.13 13.31 -10.44
C GLY A 246 -27.50 12.25 -9.52
N VAL A 247 -26.66 12.65 -8.57
CA VAL A 247 -25.98 11.76 -7.63
C VAL A 247 -26.84 11.57 -6.38
N LYS A 248 -27.09 10.32 -6.00
CA LYS A 248 -27.78 10.01 -4.75
C LYS A 248 -26.82 10.17 -3.57
N HIS A 249 -27.01 11.21 -2.77
CA HIS A 249 -26.28 11.40 -1.53
C HIS A 249 -26.96 10.69 -0.36
N CYS A 250 -26.23 9.80 0.30
CA CYS A 250 -26.65 9.07 1.49
C CYS A 250 -25.73 9.46 2.66
N MET A 251 -26.30 9.62 3.85
CA MET A 251 -25.52 9.90 5.06
C MET A 251 -25.61 8.76 6.05
N THR A 252 -24.48 8.45 6.70
CA THR A 252 -24.49 7.51 7.82
C THR A 252 -25.28 8.11 8.99
N THR A 253 -25.97 7.26 9.76
CA THR A 253 -26.64 7.69 10.99
C THR A 253 -25.60 7.80 12.10
N ALA A 254 -25.67 8.88 12.90
CA ALA A 254 -24.83 9.03 14.08
C ALA A 254 -24.95 7.76 14.94
N GLY A 255 -23.84 7.07 15.20
CA GLY A 255 -23.82 5.82 15.97
C GLY A 255 -24.04 4.52 15.17
N ARG A 256 -24.24 4.55 13.84
CA ARG A 256 -24.27 3.34 12.98
C ARG A 256 -23.10 3.30 11.98
N ALA A 257 -21.89 3.36 12.52
CA ALA A 257 -20.60 3.05 11.86
C ALA A 257 -20.60 1.72 11.05
N GLN A 258 -21.50 0.80 11.39
CA GLN A 258 -21.51 -0.58 10.89
C GLN A 258 -21.64 -0.72 9.36
N SER A 259 -22.30 0.22 8.67
CA SER A 259 -22.47 0.18 7.21
C SER A 259 -21.24 0.73 6.44
N ASN A 260 -20.36 1.48 7.12
CA ASN A 260 -19.15 2.06 6.54
C ASN A 260 -17.84 1.37 6.95
N GLY A 261 -17.92 0.18 7.57
CA GLY A 261 -16.76 -0.53 8.12
C GLY A 261 -15.61 -0.78 7.13
N ALA A 262 -15.88 -0.88 5.82
CA ALA A 262 -14.82 -0.98 4.81
C ALA A 262 -13.99 0.32 4.72
N THR A 263 -14.66 1.46 4.72
CA THR A 263 -14.08 2.80 4.66
C THR A 263 -13.37 3.13 5.96
N GLU A 264 -13.96 2.76 7.10
CA GLU A 264 -13.31 2.89 8.41
C GLU A 264 -12.01 2.08 8.50
N ARG A 265 -12.00 0.84 8.00
CA ARG A 265 -10.77 0.03 7.93
C ARG A 265 -9.72 0.69 7.05
N GLN A 266 -10.13 1.32 5.95
CA GLN A 266 -9.23 2.01 5.04
C GLN A 266 -8.66 3.30 5.67
N ASN A 267 -9.50 4.09 6.33
CA ASN A 267 -9.09 5.28 7.05
C ASN A 267 -8.19 4.95 8.25
N ARG A 268 -8.46 3.86 8.97
CA ARG A 268 -7.56 3.33 10.01
C ARG A 268 -6.21 2.92 9.42
N THR A 269 -6.21 2.21 8.29
CA THR A 269 -4.97 1.86 7.59
C THR A 269 -4.15 3.11 7.27
N LEU A 270 -4.79 4.16 6.72
CA LEU A 270 -4.13 5.42 6.39
C LEU A 270 -3.55 6.09 7.64
N LYS A 271 -4.34 6.21 8.72
CA LYS A 271 -3.90 6.82 9.99
C LYS A 271 -2.70 6.08 10.58
N ASP A 272 -2.75 4.76 10.62
CA ASP A 272 -1.66 3.94 11.15
C ASP A 272 -0.39 4.10 10.30
N ALA A 273 -0.52 4.08 8.97
CA ALA A 273 0.59 4.33 8.05
C ALA A 273 1.23 5.71 8.28
N LEU A 274 0.43 6.77 8.35
CA LEU A 274 0.91 8.13 8.60
C LEU A 274 1.62 8.27 9.95
N ARG A 275 1.08 7.66 11.02
CA ARG A 275 1.72 7.67 12.35
C ARG A 275 3.07 6.97 12.33
N SER A 276 3.19 5.87 11.60
CA SER A 276 4.45 5.15 11.43
C SER A 276 5.50 5.96 10.66
N GLN A 277 5.11 7.02 9.94
CA GLN A 277 6.05 7.92 9.25
C GLN A 277 6.56 9.08 10.10
N VAL A 278 5.88 9.44 11.19
CA VAL A 278 6.28 10.58 12.05
C VAL A 278 7.72 10.44 12.61
N PRO A 279 8.18 9.25 13.08
CA PRO A 279 9.58 9.07 13.51
C PRO A 279 10.61 9.31 12.40
N TYR A 280 10.26 8.94 11.15
CA TYR A 280 11.14 9.08 10.00
C TYR A 280 11.46 10.57 9.74
N PHE A 281 10.44 11.41 9.74
CA PHE A 281 10.59 12.86 9.52
C PHE A 281 11.17 13.63 10.72
N SER A 282 10.96 13.18 11.96
CA SER A 282 11.62 13.81 13.13
C SER A 282 13.13 13.56 13.17
N SER A 283 13.61 12.52 12.46
CA SER A 283 15.03 12.18 12.38
C SER A 283 15.76 12.97 11.28
N SER A 284 15.06 13.28 10.18
CA SER A 284 15.60 14.02 9.03
C SER A 284 15.57 15.54 9.18
N ASN A 285 14.78 16.09 10.11
CA ASN A 285 14.70 17.54 10.39
C ASN A 285 15.65 18.03 11.49
N LYS A 286 16.79 17.36 11.72
CA LYS A 286 17.86 17.90 12.58
C LYS A 286 18.82 18.85 11.86
N ALA A 287 18.59 19.16 10.59
CA ALA A 287 19.22 20.28 9.90
C ALA A 287 18.16 21.31 9.57
N ILE A 288 18.44 22.59 9.85
CA ILE A 288 17.54 23.75 9.78
C ILE A 288 16.67 23.90 11.04
N MET A 289 17.36 24.14 12.15
CA MET A 289 16.94 25.18 13.09
C MET A 289 17.70 26.46 12.73
#